data_AF-A0A2N3IG04-F1
#
_entry.id   AF-A0A2N3IG04-F1
#
_cell.length_a   1.000
_cell.length_b   1.000
_cell.length_c   1.000
_cell.angle_alpha   90.00
_cell.angle_beta   90.00
_cell.angle_gamma   90.00
#
_symmetry.space_group_name_H-M   'P 1'
#
loop_
_entity.id
_entity.type
_entity.pdbx_description
1 polymer ?
#
loop_
_entity_poly.entity_id
_entity_poly.type
_entity_poly.pdbx_seq_one_letter_code
_entity_poly.pdbx_strand_id
1 'polypeptide(L)' 'MITVVLITSFLLAIGFAGFAITILVKKNGKFPELHIGNNKDLKKRGIGCATSQDKMEQAKAKKSLQFKQLTLLEKELKSL' A
#
# COMPACT_ATOMS: atom_id res chain seq x y z
N MET A 1 17.78 -11.52 35.32
CA MET A 1 18.48 -11.32 34.02
C MET A 1 18.41 -12.56 33.14
N ILE A 2 18.98 -13.70 33.55
CA ILE A 2 18.95 -14.94 32.74
C ILE A 2 17.52 -15.41 32.44
N THR A 3 16.62 -15.36 33.44
CA THR A 3 15.20 -15.71 33.26
C THR A 3 14.52 -14.90 32.16
N VAL A 4 14.77 -13.60 32.12
CA VAL A 4 14.22 -12.70 31.10
C VAL A 4 14.77 -13.06 29.71
N VAL A 5 16.07 -13.31 29.61
CA VAL A 5 16.71 -13.71 28.34
C VAL A 5 16.16 -15.04 27.80
N LEU A 6 15.91 -16.01 28.69
CA LEU A 6 15.33 -17.30 28.29
C LEU A 6 13.89 -17.12 27.79
N ILE A 7 13.07 -16.34 28.49
CA ILE A 7 11.68 -16.08 28.09
C ILE A 7 11.63 -15.34 26.74
N THR A 8 12.47 -14.31 26.55
CA THR A 8 12.50 -13.56 25.29
C THR A 8 13.02 -14.38 24.12
N SER A 9 14.07 -15.18 24.33
CA SER A 9 14.61 -16.08 23.31
C SER A 9 13.57 -17.13 22.88
N PHE A 10 12.83 -17.70 23.84
CA PHE A 10 11.77 -18.66 23.57
C PHE A 10 10.65 -18.05 22.71
N LEU A 11 10.20 -16.83 23.03
CA LEU A 11 9.19 -16.12 22.23
C LEU A 11 9.68 -15.81 20.81
N LEU A 12 10.94 -15.39 20.65
CA LEU A 12 11.54 -15.19 19.32
C LEU A 12 11.54 -16.50 18.52
N ALA A 13 11.97 -17.60 19.16
CA ALA A 13 12.05 -18.90 18.52
C ALA A 13 10.70 -19.36 17.96
N ILE A 14 9.61 -19.14 18.71
CA ILE A 14 8.24 -19.44 18.23
C ILE A 14 7.90 -18.61 16.98
N GLY A 15 8.23 -17.31 16.98
CA GLY A 15 8.00 -16.45 15.81
C GLY A 15 8.75 -16.93 14.58
N PHE A 16 10.05 -17.23 14.72
CA PHE A 16 10.87 -17.75 13.63
C PHE A 16 10.42 -19.13 13.15
N ALA A 17 9.94 -20.00 14.04
CA ALA A 17 9.37 -21.29 13.65
C ALA A 17 8.14 -21.12 12.74
N GLY A 18 7.25 -20.16 13.05
CA GLY A 18 6.09 -19.86 12.20
C GLY A 18 6.49 -19.36 10.80
N PHE A 19 7.51 -18.50 10.72
CA PHE A 19 8.08 -18.09 9.45
C PHE A 19 8.69 -19.27 8.69
N ALA A 20 9.48 -20.11 9.36
CA ALA A 20 10.14 -21.26 8.77
C ALA A 20 9.13 -22.26 8.16
N ILE A 21 8.04 -22.57 8.88
CA ILE A 21 6.97 -23.44 8.36
C ILE A 21 6.35 -22.85 7.08
N THR A 22 6.09 -21.54 7.06
CA THR A 22 5.49 -20.86 5.90
C THR A 22 6.40 -20.87 4.68
N ILE A 23 7.72 -20.83 4.87
CA ILE A 23 8.69 -20.77 3.78
C ILE A 23 9.09 -22.17 3.31
N LEU A 24 9.38 -23.09 4.23
CA LEU A 24 9.94 -24.40 3.93
C LEU A 24 8.89 -25.48 3.65
N VAL A 25 7.76 -25.45 4.36
CA VAL A 25 6.75 -26.54 4.32
C VAL A 25 5.59 -26.21 3.39
N LYS A 26 5.14 -24.95 3.36
CA LYS A 26 4.01 -24.54 2.51
C LYS A 26 4.39 -24.57 1.02
N LYS A 27 3.54 -25.15 0.16
CA LYS A 27 3.73 -25.15 -1.29
C LYS A 27 3.78 -23.71 -1.82
N ASN A 28 4.83 -23.34 -2.54
CA ASN A 28 5.14 -21.96 -2.95
C ASN A 28 5.34 -20.99 -1.76
N GLY A 29 5.83 -21.51 -0.64
CA GLY A 29 6.30 -20.73 0.49
C GLY A 29 7.39 -19.76 0.06
N LYS A 30 7.22 -18.49 0.42
CA LYS A 30 8.18 -17.43 0.16
C LYS A 30 8.01 -16.34 1.19
N PHE A 31 9.06 -15.54 1.38
CA PHE A 31 8.92 -14.32 2.14
C PHE A 31 7.84 -13.41 1.53
N PRO A 32 7.03 -12.74 2.37
CA PRO A 32 6.04 -11.80 1.87
C PRO A 32 6.71 -10.69 1.08
N GLU A 33 6.03 -10.20 0.04
CA GLU A 33 6.54 -9.11 -0.79
C GLU A 33 6.52 -7.80 -0.01
N LEU A 34 7.71 -7.28 0.29
CA LEU A 34 7.92 -6.05 1.04
C LEU A 34 7.85 -4.82 0.13
N HIS A 35 8.05 -4.99 -1.18
CA HIS A 35 7.94 -3.89 -2.13
C HIS A 35 6.46 -3.58 -2.39
N ILE A 36 6.03 -2.39 -1.95
CA ILE A 36 4.65 -1.91 -2.11
C ILE A 36 4.16 -2.03 -3.56
N GLY A 37 5.02 -1.72 -4.54
CA GLY A 37 4.67 -1.77 -5.96
C GLY A 37 4.41 -3.18 -6.51
N ASN A 38 5.06 -4.21 -5.96
CA ASN A 38 4.94 -5.60 -6.42
C ASN A 38 3.99 -6.44 -5.54
N ASN A 39 3.58 -5.91 -4.39
CA ASN A 39 2.71 -6.61 -3.46
C ASN A 39 1.27 -6.66 -4.02
N LYS A 40 0.86 -7.86 -4.44
CA LYS A 40 -0.47 -8.12 -5.02
C LYS A 40 -1.60 -7.83 -4.03
N ASP A 41 -1.41 -8.07 -2.75
CA ASP A 41 -2.43 -7.86 -1.73
C ASP A 41 -2.62 -6.37 -1.41
N LEU A 42 -1.54 -5.59 -1.42
CA LEU A 42 -1.63 -4.12 -1.35
C LEU A 42 -2.29 -3.53 -2.60
N LYS A 43 -1.93 -4.03 -3.79
CA LYS A 43 -2.56 -3.62 -5.05
C LYS A 43 -4.06 -3.90 -5.07
N LYS A 44 -4.51 -5.07 -4.58
CA LYS A 44 -5.95 -5.40 -4.43
C LYS A 44 -6.68 -4.42 -3.51
N ARG A 45 -5.99 -3.87 -2.50
CA ARG A 45 -6.53 -2.86 -1.59
C ARG A 45 -6.43 -1.43 -2.15
N GLY A 46 -5.93 -1.26 -3.38
CA GLY A 46 -5.73 0.05 -4.00
C GLY A 46 -4.54 0.83 -3.42
N ILE A 47 -3.68 0.21 -2.62
CA ILE A 47 -2.52 0.85 -2.01
C ILE A 47 -1.34 0.75 -2.99
N GLY A 48 -0.91 1.89 -3.53
CA GLY A 48 0.24 2.00 -4.44
C GLY A 48 1.45 2.67 -3.78
N CYS A 49 2.57 2.79 -4.51
CA CYS A 49 3.70 3.58 -4.03
C CYS A 49 3.33 5.06 -3.90
N ALA A 50 4.02 5.79 -3.01
CA ALA A 50 3.75 7.20 -2.75
C ALA A 50 3.73 8.05 -4.04
N THR A 51 4.70 7.85 -4.94
CA THR A 51 4.78 8.56 -6.22
C THR A 51 3.59 8.25 -7.15
N SER A 52 3.12 7.01 -7.17
CA SER A 52 1.96 6.64 -7.98
C SER A 52 0.68 7.25 -7.40
N GLN A 53 0.53 7.23 -6.07
CA GLN A 53 -0.61 7.86 -5.39
C GLN A 53 -0.62 9.36 -5.64
N ASP A 54 0.51 10.03 -5.46
CA ASP A 54 0.67 11.45 -5.73
C ASP A 54 0.33 11.81 -7.19
N LYS A 55 0.85 11.05 -8.17
CA LYS A 55 0.50 11.25 -9.59
C LYS A 55 -1.00 11.08 -9.86
N MET A 56 -1.65 10.11 -9.22
CA MET A 56 -3.10 9.90 -9.36
C MET A 56 -3.90 11.07 -8.78
N GLU A 57 -3.52 11.57 -7.61
CA GLU A 57 -4.19 12.72 -6.98
C GLU A 57 -3.96 14.03 -7.76
N GLN A 58 -2.75 14.25 -8.25
CA GLN A 58 -2.46 15.37 -9.17
C GLN A 58 -3.33 15.32 -10.42
N ALA A 59 -3.51 14.14 -11.02
CA ALA A 59 -4.37 13.97 -12.19
C ALA A 59 -5.85 14.27 -11.88
N LYS A 60 -6.35 13.84 -10.72
CA LYS A 60 -7.71 14.17 -10.25
C LYS A 60 -7.88 15.68 -10.04
N ALA A 61 -6.92 16.34 -9.42
CA ALA A 61 -6.93 17.79 -9.22
C ALA A 61 -6.96 18.57 -10.55
N LYS A 62 -6.15 18.16 -11.54
CA LYS A 62 -6.18 18.78 -12.88
C LYS A 62 -7.54 18.62 -13.56
N LYS A 63 -8.15 17.43 -13.45
CA LYS A 63 -9.47 17.16 -14.04
C LYS A 63 -10.58 18.00 -13.39
N SER A 64 -10.54 18.19 -12.07
CA SER A 64 -11.55 18.99 -11.37
C SER A 64 -11.44 20.48 -11.70
N LEU A 65 -10.23 21.00 -11.89
CA LEU A 65 -10.01 22.38 -12.35
C LEU A 65 -10.50 22.59 -13.79
N GLN A 66 -10.20 21.67 -14.70
CA GLN A 66 -10.70 21.71 -16.09
C GLN A 66 -12.23 21.76 -16.14
N PHE A 67 -12.91 20.90 -15.38
CA PHE A 67 -14.37 20.91 -15.31
C PHE A 67 -14.92 22.24 -14.78
N LYS A 68 -14.33 22.79 -13.72
CA LYS A 68 -14.72 24.11 -13.18
C LYS A 68 -14.59 25.21 -14.23
N GLN A 69 -13.48 25.26 -14.97
CA GLN A 69 -13.27 26.28 -16.00
C GLN A 69 -14.32 26.22 -17.11
N LEU A 70 -14.67 25.02 -17.58
CA LEU A 70 -15.73 24.82 -18.57
C LEU A 70 -17.10 25.29 -18.06
N THR A 71 -17.44 24.97 -16.80
CA THR A 71 -18.70 25.42 -16.19
C THR A 71 -18.77 26.93 -15.98
N LEU A 72 -17.64 27.59 -15.69
CA LEU A 72 -17.58 29.03 -15.55
C LEU A 72 -17.80 29.71 -16.91
N LEU A 73 -17.15 29.21 -17.95
CA LEU A 73 -17.28 29.75 -19.31
C LEU A 73 -18.71 29.61 -19.87
N GLU A 74 -19.38 28.49 -19.62
CA GLU A 74 -20.80 28.30 -19.99
C GLU A 74 -21.72 29.28 -19.27
N LYS A 75 -21.47 29.55 -17.98
CA LYS A 75 -22.26 30.49 -17.18
C LYS A 75 -22.12 31.93 -17.68
N GLU A 76 -20.90 32.34 -18.02
CA GLU A 76 -20.64 33.67 -18.61
C GLU A 76 -21.38 33.81 -19.95
N LEU A 77 -21.27 32.81 -20.84
CA LEU A 77 -21.94 32.81 -22.15
C LEU A 77 -23.46 32.92 -22.02
N LYS A 78 -24.07 32.24 -21.04
CA LYS A 78 -25.53 32.25 -20.82
C LYS A 78 -26.04 33.52 -20.12
N SER A 79 -25.14 34.31 -19.55
CA SER A 79 -25.47 35.61 -18.94
C SER A 79 -25.40 36.78 -19.92
N LEU A 80 -24.72 36.57 -21.06
CA LEU A 80 -24.78 37.43 -22.24
C LEU A 80 -26.06 37.17 -23.05
#